data_AF-A0A0C2VDC5-F1
#
_entry.id   AF-A0A0C2VDC5-F1
#
_cell.length_a   1.000
_cell.length_b   1.000
_cell.length_c   1.000
_cell.angle_alpha   90.00
_cell.angle_beta   90.00
_cell.angle_gamma   90.00
#
_symmetry.space_group_name_H-M   'P 1'
#
loop_
_entity.id
_entity.type
_entity.pdbx_description
1 polymer ?
#
loop_
_entity_poly.entity_id
_entity_poly.type
_entity_poly.pdbx_seq_one_letter_code
_entity_poly.pdbx_strand_id
1 'polypeptide(L)'
;MHNLVARRKREIRHCIELPNQQLLNVYFSKKPLEFEDRQMNAWRMGVMISKTRRQANDWYMKCKDNRIESTGDCGLTGLMITKDIILDFVDRLKENEILLIEWEDDKRMRAYRWLLRYGFEEIEDQNGELFAYAGLNQKYRGSLE
;
A
#
# COMPACT_ATOMS: atom_id res chain seq x y z
N MET A 1 30.87 -19.50 3.34
CA MET A 1 30.55 -18.08 3.06
C MET A 1 29.10 -17.84 3.43
N HIS A 2 28.84 -17.20 4.57
CA HIS A 2 27.48 -16.79 4.91
C HIS A 2 27.09 -15.62 4.01
N ASN A 3 26.18 -15.89 3.07
CA ASN A 3 25.50 -14.87 2.30
C ASN A 3 24.65 -14.03 3.26
N LEU A 4 25.25 -12.97 3.81
CA LEU A 4 24.55 -11.87 4.46
C LEU A 4 23.88 -11.04 3.36
N VAL A 5 22.95 -11.64 2.61
CA VAL A 5 22.03 -10.86 1.80
C VAL A 5 21.25 -10.04 2.81
N ALA A 6 21.55 -8.74 2.89
CA ALA A 6 20.84 -7.82 3.76
C ALA A 6 19.35 -8.05 3.55
N ARG A 7 18.70 -8.67 4.54
CA ARG A 7 17.31 -9.11 4.46
C ARG A 7 16.51 -7.82 4.36
N ARG A 8 16.14 -7.42 3.13
CA ARG A 8 15.41 -6.17 2.90
C ARG A 8 14.15 -6.17 3.75
N LYS A 9 13.88 -5.05 4.41
CA LYS A 9 12.69 -4.90 5.24
C LYS A 9 11.47 -5.25 4.39
N ARG A 10 10.72 -6.26 4.85
CA ARG A 10 9.42 -6.65 4.28
C ARG A 10 8.31 -5.71 4.71
N GLU A 11 8.65 -4.70 5.52
CA GLU A 11 7.72 -3.78 6.14
C GLU A 11 8.34 -2.38 6.16
N ILE A 12 7.58 -1.39 5.70
CA ILE A 12 7.96 0.02 5.70
C ILE A 12 6.82 0.81 6.35
N ARG A 13 7.15 1.82 7.16
CA ARG A 13 6.17 2.69 7.79
C ARG A 13 6.57 4.14 7.61
N HIS A 14 5.61 4.95 7.18
CA HIS A 14 5.66 6.41 7.26
C HIS A 14 4.79 6.85 8.44
N CYS A 15 5.32 7.74 9.29
CA CYS A 15 4.61 8.31 10.43
C CYS A 15 4.74 9.83 10.34
N ILE A 16 3.65 10.51 10.03
CA ILE A 16 3.61 11.96 9.79
C ILE A 16 2.64 12.59 10.77
N GLU A 17 3.07 13.64 11.44
CA GLU A 17 2.19 14.44 12.29
C GLU A 17 1.34 15.38 11.42
N LEU A 18 0.03 15.33 11.62
CA LEU A 18 -0.95 16.18 10.94
C LEU A 18 -1.11 17.50 11.71
N PRO A 19 -1.61 18.57 11.07
CA PRO A 19 -1.81 19.88 11.74
C PRO A 19 -2.71 19.83 12.99
N ASN A 20 -3.56 18.81 13.10
CA ASN A 20 -4.43 18.59 14.25
C ASN A 20 -3.79 17.72 15.36
N GLN A 21 -2.46 17.56 15.34
CA GLN A 21 -1.67 16.78 16.31
C GLN A 21 -1.98 15.27 16.31
N GLN A 22 -2.74 14.78 15.32
CA GLN A 22 -2.86 13.34 15.08
C GLN A 22 -1.70 12.85 14.22
N LEU A 23 -1.48 11.54 14.24
CA LEU A 23 -0.44 10.87 13.46
C LEU A 23 -1.10 10.13 12.30
N LEU A 24 -0.74 10.48 11.07
CA LEU A 24 -0.96 9.66 9.89
C LEU A 24 0.11 8.58 9.84
N ASN A 25 -0.32 7.32 9.78
CA ASN A 25 0.55 6.16 9.66
C ASN A 25 0.22 5.42 8.39
N VAL A 26 1.19 5.31 7.48
CA VAL A 26 1.06 4.53 6.24
C VAL A 26 2.03 3.37 6.34
N TYR A 27 1.50 2.16 6.29
CA TYR A 27 2.23 0.90 6.38
C TYR A 27 2.26 0.23 5.03
N PHE A 28 3.42 -0.29 4.65
CA PHE A 28 3.59 -1.15 3.50
C PHE A 28 4.13 -2.49 3.99
N SER A 29 3.50 -3.57 3.58
CA SER A 29 3.95 -4.94 3.91
C SER A 29 4.11 -5.75 2.63
N LYS A 30 5.16 -6.57 2.55
CA LYS A 30 5.50 -7.32 1.36
C LYS A 30 5.25 -8.81 1.55
N LYS A 31 4.48 -9.40 0.62
CA LYS A 31 4.26 -10.84 0.52
C LYS A 31 4.55 -11.32 -0.91
N PRO A 32 5.09 -12.54 -1.09
CA PRO A 32 5.15 -13.15 -2.43
C PRO A 32 3.74 -13.22 -3.02
N LEU A 33 3.63 -12.96 -4.31
CA LEU A 33 2.40 -13.08 -5.09
C LEU A 33 2.73 -13.82 -6.39
N GLU A 34 1.91 -14.80 -6.73
CA GLU A 34 1.89 -15.38 -8.06
C GLU A 34 0.87 -14.59 -8.89
N PHE A 35 1.33 -13.94 -9.95
CA PHE A 35 0.52 -13.09 -10.81
C PHE A 35 0.87 -13.42 -12.26
N GLU A 36 -0.13 -13.88 -13.03
CA GLU A 36 0.03 -14.24 -14.45
C GLU A 36 1.25 -15.14 -14.72
N ASP A 37 1.36 -16.27 -13.99
CA ASP A 37 2.47 -17.23 -14.06
C ASP A 37 3.87 -16.66 -13.76
N ARG A 38 3.95 -15.45 -13.19
CA ARG A 38 5.19 -14.82 -12.74
C ARG A 38 5.22 -14.72 -11.22
N GLN A 39 6.41 -14.98 -10.65
CA GLN A 39 6.64 -14.78 -9.23
C GLN A 39 6.97 -13.31 -8.95
N MET A 40 5.99 -12.58 -8.44
CA MET A 40 6.11 -11.18 -8.03
C MET A 40 6.19 -11.04 -6.50
N ASN A 41 6.52 -9.85 -6.04
CA ASN A 41 6.30 -9.46 -4.63
C ASN A 41 5.24 -8.36 -4.58
N ALA A 42 4.11 -8.66 -3.96
CA ALA A 42 3.07 -7.68 -3.71
C ALA A 42 3.35 -6.93 -2.41
N TRP A 43 3.49 -5.62 -2.53
CA TRP A 43 3.35 -4.69 -1.44
C TRP A 43 1.87 -4.38 -1.23
N ARG A 44 1.42 -4.44 0.02
CA ARG A 44 0.07 -4.05 0.43
C ARG A 44 0.15 -2.87 1.36
N MET A 45 -0.77 -1.94 1.21
CA MET A 45 -0.82 -0.71 2.01
C MET A 45 -1.90 -0.79 3.09
N GLY A 46 -1.61 -0.18 4.24
CA GLY A 46 -2.63 0.19 5.22
C GLY A 46 -2.43 1.59 5.75
N VAL A 47 -3.53 2.27 6.04
CA VAL A 47 -3.52 3.66 6.52
C VAL A 47 -4.26 3.77 7.83
N MET A 48 -3.63 4.39 8.82
CA MET A 48 -4.25 4.65 10.12
C MET A 48 -3.95 6.06 10.60
N ILE A 49 -4.99 6.75 11.03
CA ILE A 49 -4.84 7.97 11.82
C ILE A 49 -5.00 7.63 13.30
N SER A 50 -3.99 7.98 14.10
CA SER A 50 -3.96 7.69 15.53
C SER A 50 -3.56 8.91 16.35
N LYS A 51 -3.86 8.92 17.66
CA LYS A 51 -3.34 9.96 18.55
C LYS A 51 -1.91 9.66 19.01
N THR A 52 -1.53 8.38 19.01
CA THR A 52 -0.21 7.93 19.47
C THR A 52 0.38 6.86 18.56
N ARG A 53 1.71 6.75 18.55
CA ARG A 53 2.42 5.69 17.83
C ARG A 53 2.09 4.30 18.38
N ARG A 54 1.78 4.19 19.67
CA ARG A 54 1.39 2.94 20.33
C ARG A 54 0.08 2.41 19.77
N GLN A 55 -0.95 3.25 19.68
CA GLN A 55 -2.22 2.88 19.05
C GLN A 55 -2.03 2.35 17.63
N ALA A 56 -1.17 3.01 16.84
CA ALA A 56 -0.89 2.58 15.48
C ALA A 56 -0.15 1.24 15.41
N ASN A 57 0.80 0.99 16.33
CA ASN A 57 1.47 -0.30 16.41
C ASN A 57 0.52 -1.41 16.83
N ASP A 58 -0.32 -1.18 17.85
CA ASP A 58 -1.26 -2.17 18.35
C ASP A 58 -2.27 -2.57 17.26
N TRP A 59 -2.74 -1.61 16.47
CA TRP A 59 -3.58 -1.87 15.30
C TRP A 59 -2.82 -2.67 14.23
N TYR A 60 -1.63 -2.22 13.82
CA TYR A 60 -0.87 -2.90 12.77
C TYR A 60 -0.51 -4.35 13.14
N MET A 61 -0.19 -4.62 14.40
CA MET A 61 0.09 -5.98 14.88
C MET A 61 -1.14 -6.89 14.82
N LYS A 62 -2.35 -6.35 15.04
CA LYS A 62 -3.59 -7.12 14.88
C LYS A 62 -3.91 -7.41 13.42
N CYS A 63 -3.59 -6.50 12.52
CA CYS A 63 -3.88 -6.62 11.09
C CYS A 63 -2.79 -7.35 10.28
N LYS A 64 -1.62 -7.62 10.88
CA LYS A 64 -0.41 -8.13 10.19
C LYS A 64 -0.64 -9.40 9.36
N ASP A 65 -1.52 -10.28 9.83
CA ASP A 65 -1.82 -11.55 9.18
C ASP A 65 -3.02 -11.47 8.22
N ASN A 66 -3.79 -10.39 8.27
CA ASN A 66 -5.00 -10.17 7.48
C ASN A 66 -4.84 -9.02 6.47
N ARG A 67 -5.90 -8.71 5.72
CA ARG A 67 -5.98 -7.44 4.98
C ARG A 67 -5.73 -6.30 5.96
N ILE A 68 -4.92 -5.31 5.57
CA ILE A 68 -4.59 -4.23 6.48
C ILE A 68 -5.77 -3.24 6.52
N GLU A 69 -6.50 -3.28 7.63
CA GLU A 69 -7.77 -2.57 7.78
C GLU A 69 -7.58 -1.08 8.00
N SER A 70 -7.88 -0.22 7.03
CA SER A 70 -7.70 1.22 7.27
C SER A 70 -8.55 1.66 8.47
N THR A 71 -8.00 2.44 9.41
CA THR A 71 -8.76 2.87 10.61
C THR A 71 -8.65 4.38 10.82
N GLY A 72 -9.81 5.00 11.12
CA GLY A 72 -9.95 6.42 11.42
C GLY A 72 -10.45 7.29 10.26
N ASP A 73 -10.79 8.53 10.58
CA ASP A 73 -11.25 9.54 9.62
C ASP A 73 -10.05 10.22 8.95
N CYS A 74 -9.70 9.73 7.75
CA CYS A 74 -8.73 10.36 6.87
C CYS A 74 -9.31 11.66 6.29
N GLY A 75 -9.23 12.74 7.05
CA GLY A 75 -9.54 14.08 6.55
C GLY A 75 -8.74 14.40 5.28
N LEU A 76 -9.16 15.42 4.53
CA LEU A 76 -8.58 15.74 3.21
C LEU A 76 -7.04 15.84 3.23
N THR A 77 -6.47 16.48 4.26
CA THR A 77 -5.02 16.58 4.45
C THR A 77 -4.35 15.21 4.55
N GLY A 78 -4.93 14.28 5.31
CA GLY A 78 -4.40 12.92 5.44
C GLY A 78 -4.44 12.17 4.11
N LEU A 79 -5.49 12.35 3.31
CA LEU A 79 -5.60 11.74 1.98
C LEU A 79 -4.57 12.30 1.00
N MET A 80 -4.34 13.62 0.99
CA MET A 80 -3.32 14.23 0.12
C MET A 80 -1.90 13.74 0.47
N ILE A 81 -1.56 13.69 1.75
CA ILE A 81 -0.25 13.19 2.18
C ILE A 81 -0.11 11.69 1.87
N THR A 82 -1.17 10.91 2.08
CA THR A 82 -1.20 9.48 1.74
C THR A 82 -0.99 9.28 0.25
N LYS A 83 -1.64 10.09 -0.60
CA LYS A 83 -1.43 10.11 -2.03
C LYS A 83 0.05 10.27 -2.38
N ASP A 84 0.70 11.29 -1.85
CA ASP A 84 2.08 11.58 -2.19
C ASP A 84 3.01 10.44 -1.77
N ILE A 85 2.76 9.83 -0.60
CA ILE A 85 3.48 8.63 -0.14
C ILE A 85 3.29 7.46 -1.10
N ILE A 86 2.07 7.22 -1.60
CA ILE A 86 1.78 6.12 -2.54
C ILE A 86 2.58 6.29 -3.83
N LEU A 87 2.54 7.49 -4.42
CA LEU A 87 3.23 7.78 -5.67
C LEU A 87 4.75 7.64 -5.51
N ASP A 88 5.30 8.23 -4.45
CA ASP A 88 6.71 8.08 -4.07
C ASP A 88 7.12 6.62 -3.85
N PHE A 89 6.21 5.79 -3.32
CA PHE A 89 6.47 4.38 -3.07
C PHE A 89 6.52 3.59 -4.39
N VAL A 90 5.57 3.82 -5.29
CA VAL A 90 5.51 3.17 -6.60
C VAL A 90 6.75 3.47 -7.43
N ASP A 91 7.22 4.71 -7.44
CA ASP A 91 8.43 5.11 -8.18
C ASP A 91 9.71 4.40 -7.69
N ARG A 92 9.68 3.82 -6.48
CA ARG A 92 10.80 3.07 -5.88
C ARG A 92 10.66 1.56 -6.01
N LEU A 93 9.53 1.06 -6.53
CA LEU A 93 9.34 -0.37 -6.76
C LEU A 93 10.34 -0.89 -7.79
N LYS A 94 10.69 -2.17 -7.67
CA LYS A 94 11.47 -2.88 -8.68
C LYS A 94 10.57 -3.52 -9.74
N GLU A 95 11.19 -4.01 -10.79
CA GLU A 95 10.55 -4.75 -11.89
C GLU A 95 9.66 -5.91 -11.43
N ASN A 96 10.07 -6.65 -10.40
CA ASN A 96 9.30 -7.78 -9.86
C ASN A 96 8.48 -7.43 -8.61
N GLU A 97 8.17 -6.15 -8.40
CA GLU A 97 7.37 -5.67 -7.28
C GLU A 97 6.16 -4.87 -7.77
N ILE A 98 5.02 -5.08 -7.12
CA ILE A 98 3.75 -4.42 -7.42
C ILE A 98 3.18 -3.87 -6.12
N LEU A 99 2.54 -2.70 -6.16
CA LEU A 99 1.79 -2.17 -5.04
C LEU A 99 0.30 -2.43 -5.26
N LEU A 100 -0.33 -3.14 -4.33
CA LEU A 100 -1.77 -3.36 -4.30
C LEU A 100 -2.40 -2.45 -3.24
N ILE A 101 -3.28 -1.57 -3.70
CA ILE A 101 -4.11 -0.71 -2.85
C ILE A 101 -5.48 -1.36 -2.73
N GLU A 102 -5.68 -2.11 -1.65
CA GLU A 102 -6.94 -2.76 -1.29
C GLU A 102 -7.80 -1.81 -0.43
N TRP A 103 -9.10 -2.11 -0.32
CA TRP A 103 -10.04 -1.40 0.53
C TRP A 103 -10.99 -2.38 1.21
N GLU A 104 -11.70 -1.88 2.22
CA GLU A 104 -12.68 -2.65 3.00
C GLU A 104 -14.11 -2.20 2.74
N ASP A 105 -14.27 -1.02 2.16
CA ASP A 105 -15.55 -0.37 1.93
C ASP A 105 -15.51 0.51 0.68
N ASP A 106 -16.69 0.73 0.09
CA ASP A 106 -16.82 1.49 -1.15
C ASP A 106 -16.39 2.95 -1.01
N LYS A 107 -16.47 3.53 0.19
CA LYS A 107 -16.06 4.93 0.41
C LYS A 107 -14.56 5.06 0.17
N ARG A 108 -13.77 4.08 0.63
CA ARG A 108 -12.33 4.03 0.40
C ARG A 108 -11.96 3.66 -1.03
N MET A 109 -12.66 2.70 -1.64
CA MET A 109 -12.51 2.44 -3.07
C MET A 109 -12.66 3.72 -3.89
N ARG A 110 -13.76 4.47 -3.68
CA ARG A 110 -14.00 5.75 -4.35
C ARG A 110 -12.92 6.78 -4.04
N ALA A 111 -12.44 6.81 -2.79
CA ALA A 111 -11.36 7.71 -2.38
C ALA A 111 -10.01 7.35 -3.01
N TYR A 112 -9.79 6.13 -3.49
CA TYR A 112 -8.56 5.71 -4.16
C TYR A 112 -8.67 5.71 -5.69
N ARG A 113 -9.88 5.80 -6.26
CA ARG A 113 -10.11 5.81 -7.71
C ARG A 113 -9.29 6.86 -8.48
N TRP A 114 -8.87 7.94 -7.82
CA TRP A 114 -8.00 8.94 -8.44
C TRP A 114 -6.63 8.37 -8.86
N LEU A 115 -6.17 7.27 -8.25
CA LEU A 115 -4.92 6.59 -8.58
C LEU A 115 -4.86 6.15 -10.05
N LEU A 116 -6.01 5.85 -10.66
CA LEU A 116 -6.11 5.50 -12.08
C LEU A 116 -5.54 6.62 -12.98
N ARG A 117 -5.66 7.89 -12.55
CA ARG A 117 -5.08 9.03 -13.28
C ARG A 117 -3.55 9.07 -13.24
N TYR A 118 -2.94 8.29 -12.35
CA TYR A 118 -1.50 8.15 -12.16
C TYR A 118 -0.97 6.81 -12.71
N GLY A 119 -1.76 6.13 -13.55
CA GLY A 119 -1.34 4.91 -14.22
C GLY A 119 -1.46 3.65 -13.37
N PHE A 120 -2.23 3.70 -12.28
CA PHE A 120 -2.68 2.49 -11.60
C PHE A 120 -3.75 1.78 -12.42
N GLU A 121 -3.84 0.47 -12.24
CA GLU A 121 -4.77 -0.40 -12.96
C GLU A 121 -5.77 -1.04 -12.00
N GLU A 122 -6.96 -1.33 -12.51
CA GLU A 122 -8.02 -2.03 -11.80
C GLU A 122 -7.70 -3.52 -11.76
N ILE A 123 -7.72 -4.12 -10.56
CA ILE A 123 -7.53 -5.56 -10.39
C ILE A 123 -8.83 -6.18 -9.88
N GLU A 124 -9.37 -7.07 -10.69
CA GLU A 124 -10.56 -7.84 -10.40
C GLU A 124 -10.20 -9.22 -9.83
N ASP A 125 -11.07 -9.76 -8.99
CA ASP A 125 -10.93 -11.09 -8.44
C ASP A 125 -11.45 -12.14 -9.44
N GLN A 126 -11.47 -13.41 -9.04
CA GLN A 126 -11.93 -14.51 -9.89
C GLN A 126 -13.41 -14.40 -10.29
N ASN A 127 -14.19 -13.60 -9.57
CA ASN A 127 -15.61 -13.36 -9.82
C ASN A 127 -15.84 -12.10 -10.68
N GLY A 128 -14.77 -11.39 -11.08
CA GLY A 128 -14.86 -10.11 -11.78
C GLY A 128 -15.14 -8.93 -10.84
N GLU A 129 -15.01 -9.10 -9.53
CA GLU A 129 -15.20 -8.02 -8.56
C GLU A 129 -13.90 -7.25 -8.37
N LEU A 130 -13.95 -5.93 -8.57
CA LEU A 130 -12.83 -5.03 -8.31
C LEU A 130 -12.41 -5.13 -6.83
N PHE A 131 -11.18 -5.55 -6.54
CA PHE A 131 -10.70 -5.69 -5.17
C PHE A 131 -9.43 -4.88 -4.84
N ALA A 132 -8.70 -4.41 -5.86
CA ALA A 132 -7.53 -3.58 -5.66
C ALA A 132 -7.26 -2.62 -6.83
N TYR A 133 -6.50 -1.57 -6.55
CA TYR A 133 -5.77 -0.82 -7.58
C TYR A 133 -4.29 -1.19 -7.53
N ALA A 134 -3.74 -1.60 -8.67
CA ALA A 134 -2.34 -1.99 -8.81
C ALA A 134 -1.48 -0.85 -9.34
N GLY A 135 -0.35 -0.60 -8.66
CA GLY A 135 0.69 0.33 -9.09
C GLY A 135 1.98 -0.41 -9.42
N LEU A 136 2.50 -0.17 -10.61
CA LEU A 136 3.80 -0.64 -11.07
C LEU A 136 4.71 0.56 -11.30
N ASN A 137 6.02 0.36 -11.11
CA ASN A 137 6.97 1.40 -11.48
C ASN A 137 6.96 1.54 -13.01
N GLN A 138 6.61 2.74 -13.50
CA GLN A 138 6.47 3.03 -14.94
C GLN A 138 7.75 2.71 -15.72
N LYS A 139 8.93 2.78 -15.08
CA LYS A 139 10.21 2.41 -15.71
C LYS A 139 10.24 0.97 -16.22
N TYR A 140 9.52 0.06 -15.57
CA TYR A 140 9.54 -1.37 -15.88
C TYR A 140 8.25 -1.86 -16.56
N ARG A 141 7.33 -0.95 -16.91
CA ARG A 141 6.02 -1.31 -17.46
C ARG A 141 6.14 -2.05 -18.80
N GLY A 142 7.05 -1.64 -19.69
CA GLY A 142 7.31 -2.31 -20.96
C GLY A 142 8.08 -3.64 -20.87
N SER A 143 8.42 -4.09 -19.66
CA SER A 143 9.04 -5.41 -19.40
C SER A 143 8.00 -6.46 -18.98
N LEU A 144 6.74 -6.05 -18.83
CA LEU A 144 5.63 -6.91 -18.44
C LEU A 144 4.77 -7.36 -19.63
N GLU A 145 4.69 -6.56 -20.69
CA GLU A 145 4.16 -6.92 -22.03
C GLU A 145 5.07 -7.91 -22.76
#